data_AF-A0A2D9JR50-F1
#
_entry.id   AF-A0A2D9JR50-F1
#
_cell.length_a   1.000
_cell.length_b   1.000
_cell.length_c   1.000
_cell.angle_alpha   90.00
_cell.angle_beta   90.00
_cell.angle_gamma   90.00
#
_symmetry.space_group_name_H-M   'P 1'
#
loop_
_entity.id
_entity.type
_entity.pdbx_description
1 polymer ?
#
loop_
_entity_poly.entity_id
_entity_poly.type
_entity_poly.pdbx_seq_one_letter_code
_entity_poly.pdbx_strand_id
1 'polypeptide(L)'
;MNDEERAIIESRIDALQLEHRDLDDVIAMLSDNPYTDQLQLRRMKARKLKMKDSISRLESMLIPDLNALPVTRLFRRAAAPHP
;
A
#
# COMPACT_ATOMS: atom_id res chain seq x y z
N MET A 1 -14.09 -19.64 5.70
CA MET A 1 -12.99 -18.83 6.23
C MET A 1 -13.16 -18.80 7.73
N ASN A 2 -12.20 -19.33 8.50
CA ASN A 2 -12.26 -19.29 9.96
C ASN A 2 -11.64 -17.98 10.50
N ASP A 3 -11.79 -17.70 11.79
CA ASP A 3 -11.30 -16.44 12.37
C ASP A 3 -9.75 -16.34 12.36
N GLU A 4 -9.04 -17.47 12.43
CA GLU A 4 -7.58 -17.51 12.34
C GLU A 4 -7.07 -17.12 10.94
N GLU A 5 -7.67 -17.66 9.89
CA GLU A 5 -7.40 -17.32 8.49
C GLU A 5 -7.65 -15.83 8.24
N ARG A 6 -8.71 -15.27 8.82
CA ARG A 6 -9.02 -13.84 8.72
C ARG A 6 -7.93 -13.00 9.37
N ALA A 7 -7.53 -13.32 10.60
CA ALA A 7 -6.47 -12.61 11.31
C ALA A 7 -5.12 -12.65 10.55
N ILE A 8 -4.80 -13.77 9.90
CA ILE A 8 -3.60 -13.88 9.06
C ILE A 8 -3.68 -12.95 7.85
N ILE A 9 -4.83 -12.88 7.16
CA ILE A 9 -4.99 -12.01 6.00
C ILE A 9 -4.97 -10.53 6.42
N GLU A 10 -5.62 -10.16 7.53
CA GLU A 10 -5.59 -8.81 8.09
C GLU A 10 -4.15 -8.39 8.43
N SER A 11 -3.39 -9.23 9.15
CA SER A 11 -1.98 -8.97 9.45
C SER A 11 -1.13 -8.81 8.18
N ARG A 12 -1.43 -9.57 7.13
CA ARG A 12 -0.73 -9.45 5.84
C ARG A 12 -1.06 -8.14 5.13
N ILE A 13 -2.31 -7.68 5.21
CA ILE A 13 -2.74 -6.38 4.67
C ILE A 13 -1.98 -5.26 5.40
N ASP A 14 -1.94 -5.28 6.72
CA ASP A 14 -1.25 -4.25 7.52
C ASP A 14 0.24 -4.15 7.16
N ALA A 15 0.91 -5.30 7.04
CA ALA A 15 2.31 -5.34 6.63
C ALA A 15 2.54 -4.75 5.23
N LEU A 16 1.66 -5.08 4.28
CA LEU A 16 1.73 -4.53 2.91
C LEU A 16 1.40 -3.04 2.86
N GLN A 17 0.49 -2.57 3.70
CA GLN A 17 0.14 -1.14 3.81
C GLN A 17 1.30 -0.32 4.36
N LEU A 18 2.00 -0.83 5.39
CA LEU A 18 3.20 -0.22 5.93
C LEU A 18 4.29 -0.11 4.85
N GLU A 19 4.63 -1.22 4.20
CA GLU A 19 5.64 -1.25 3.14
C GLU A 19 5.27 -0.33 1.96
N HIS A 20 3.98 -0.26 1.61
CA HIS A 20 3.49 0.63 0.57
C HIS A 20 3.66 2.11 0.95
N ARG A 21 3.43 2.48 2.22
CA ARG A 21 3.62 3.85 2.71
C ARG A 21 5.09 4.24 2.69
N ASP A 22 5.97 3.38 3.20
CA ASP A 22 7.42 3.63 3.20
C ASP A 22 7.95 3.80 1.78
N LEU A 23 7.47 2.96 0.85
CA LEU A 23 7.82 3.08 -0.56
C LEU A 23 7.30 4.38 -1.19
N ASP A 24 6.16 4.88 -0.76
CA ASP A 24 5.62 6.16 -1.24
C ASP A 24 6.45 7.34 -0.78
N ASP A 25 6.86 7.35 0.48
CA ASP A 25 7.70 8.41 1.06
C ASP A 25 9.06 8.45 0.33
N VAL A 26 9.66 7.28 0.05
CA VAL A 26 10.89 7.19 -0.76
C VAL A 26 10.67 7.70 -2.19
N ILE A 27 9.55 7.34 -2.83
CA ILE A 27 9.23 7.83 -4.18
C ILE A 27 9.05 9.34 -4.19
N ALA A 28 8.42 9.92 -3.17
CA ALA A 28 8.24 11.37 -3.04
C ALA A 28 9.59 12.08 -2.95
N MET A 29 10.45 11.64 -2.03
CA MET A 29 11.81 12.18 -1.88
C MET A 29 12.63 12.09 -3.16
N LEU A 30 12.57 10.95 -3.86
CA LEU A 30 13.28 10.75 -5.13
C LEU A 30 12.68 11.57 -6.28
N SER A 31 11.37 11.82 -6.27
CA SER A 31 10.70 12.62 -7.31
C SER A 31 11.06 14.10 -7.24
N ASP A 32 11.37 14.61 -6.05
CA ASP A 32 11.78 16.01 -5.84
C ASP A 32 13.21 16.28 -6.30
N ASN A 33 14.02 15.24 -6.53
CA ASN A 33 15.38 15.36 -7.04
C ASN A 33 15.42 15.26 -8.59
N PRO A 34 15.79 16.32 -9.32
CA PRO A 34 15.82 16.34 -10.79
C PRO A 34 16.90 15.45 -11.41
N TYR A 35 17.89 14.99 -10.64
CA TYR A 35 18.94 14.07 -11.08
C TYR A 35 18.62 12.59 -10.82
N THR A 36 17.44 12.29 -10.28
CA THR A 36 17.03 10.92 -10.01
C THR A 36 16.90 10.11 -11.31
N ASP A 37 17.40 8.88 -11.27
CA ASP A 37 17.20 7.91 -12.35
C ASP A 37 15.71 7.62 -12.54
N GLN A 38 15.16 8.10 -13.67
CA GLN A 38 13.76 7.90 -14.02
C GLN A 38 13.39 6.42 -14.17
N LEU A 39 14.32 5.54 -14.55
CA LEU A 39 14.08 4.10 -14.63
C LEU A 39 13.90 3.50 -13.23
N GLN A 40 14.74 3.90 -12.27
CA GLN A 40 14.59 3.48 -10.87
C GLN A 40 13.24 3.94 -10.32
N LEU A 41 12.89 5.22 -10.54
CA LEU A 41 11.63 5.79 -10.07
C LEU A 41 10.40 5.08 -10.69
N ARG A 42 10.46 4.72 -11.98
CA ARG A 42 9.44 3.90 -12.65
C ARG A 42 9.32 2.51 -12.04
N ARG A 43 10.44 1.84 -11.73
CA ARG A 43 10.44 0.52 -11.08
C ARG A 43 9.82 0.57 -9.68
N MET A 44 10.12 1.61 -8.90
CA MET A 44 9.53 1.79 -7.57
C MET A 44 8.03 2.04 -7.65
N LYS A 45 7.56 2.89 -8.57
CA LYS A 45 6.13 3.10 -8.82
C LYS A 45 5.43 1.81 -9.26
N ALA A 46 6.05 1.00 -10.11
CA ALA A 46 5.52 -0.30 -10.52
C ALA A 46 5.43 -1.28 -9.33
N ARG A 47 6.41 -1.28 -8.42
CA ARG A 47 6.37 -2.08 -7.18
C ARG A 47 5.24 -1.61 -6.26
N LYS A 48 5.07 -0.29 -6.08
CA LYS A 48 3.97 0.31 -5.31
C LYS A 48 2.61 -0.12 -5.86
N LEU A 49 2.44 -0.09 -7.17
CA LEU A 49 1.20 -0.54 -7.82
C LEU A 49 0.90 -2.01 -7.53
N LYS A 50 1.90 -2.89 -7.64
CA LYS A 50 1.74 -4.32 -7.31
C LYS A 50 1.31 -4.54 -5.86
N MET A 51 1.87 -3.80 -4.90
CA MET A 51 1.47 -3.88 -3.49
C MET A 51 0.00 -3.48 -3.31
N LYS A 52 -0.41 -2.37 -3.93
CA LYS A 52 -1.82 -1.94 -3.91
C LYS A 52 -2.76 -2.99 -4.49
N ASP A 53 -2.38 -3.63 -5.60
CA ASP A 53 -3.16 -4.70 -6.21
C ASP A 53 -3.24 -5.93 -5.28
N SER A 54 -2.13 -6.29 -4.62
CA SER A 54 -2.09 -7.38 -3.64
C SER A 54 -2.99 -7.09 -2.44
N ILE A 55 -2.94 -5.88 -1.87
CA ILE A 55 -3.84 -5.44 -0.79
C ILE A 55 -5.29 -5.59 -1.24
N SER A 56 -5.64 -5.06 -2.41
CA SER A 56 -7.02 -5.10 -2.93
C SER A 56 -7.53 -6.55 -3.10
N ARG A 57 -6.66 -7.47 -3.52
CA ARG A 57 -7.00 -8.90 -3.62
C ARG A 57 -7.23 -9.54 -2.26
N LEU A 58 -6.40 -9.22 -1.27
CA LEU A 58 -6.55 -9.74 0.10
C LEU A 58 -7.80 -9.18 0.79
N GLU A 59 -8.10 -7.89 0.60
CA GLU A 59 -9.34 -7.25 1.09
C GLU A 59 -10.57 -7.91 0.47
N SER A 60 -10.52 -8.24 -0.83
CA SER A 60 -11.60 -8.96 -1.53
C SER A 60 -11.80 -10.39 -1.01
N MET A 61 -10.76 -11.01 -0.42
CA MET A 61 -10.89 -12.32 0.23
C MET A 61 -11.56 -12.21 1.61
N LEU A 62 -11.40 -11.08 2.31
CA LEU A 62 -12.00 -10.85 3.63
C LEU A 62 -13.46 -10.39 3.55
N ILE A 63 -13.84 -9.70 2.48
CA ILE A 63 -15.17 -9.10 2.32
C ILE A 63 -15.80 -9.63 1.03
N PRO A 64 -16.66 -10.65 1.09
CA PRO A 64 -17.31 -11.19 -0.11
C PRO A 64 -18.29 -10.21 -0.76
N ASP A 65 -18.77 -9.20 -0.02
CA ASP A 65 -19.88 -8.36 -0.47
C ASP A 65 -19.80 -6.96 0.17
N LEU A 66 -19.15 -6.01 -0.51
CA LEU A 66 -19.43 -4.56 -0.41
C LEU A 66 -18.57 -3.79 -1.43
N ASN A 67 -19.28 -3.18 -2.37
CA ASN A 67 -18.75 -2.31 -3.42
C ASN A 67 -17.69 -1.31 -2.92
N ALA A 68 -16.50 -1.39 -3.54
CA ALA A 68 -15.74 -0.27 -4.06
C ALA A 68 -15.67 1.00 -3.21
N LEU A 69 -14.79 1.01 -2.21
CA LEU A 69 -14.08 2.24 -1.87
C LEU A 69 -12.59 2.03 -2.15
N PRO A 70 -11.99 2.78 -3.08
CA PRO A 70 -10.58 2.63 -3.37
C PRO A 70 -9.75 2.92 -2.11
N VAL A 71 -8.74 2.10 -1.85
CA VAL A 71 -7.72 2.17 -0.78
C VAL A 71 -7.16 3.59 -0.57
N THR A 72 -7.31 4.46 -1.56
CA THR A 72 -6.92 5.87 -1.54
C THR A 72 -7.76 6.79 -0.63
N ARG A 73 -8.93 6.37 -0.10
CA ARG A 73 -9.84 7.30 0.62
C ARG A 73 -9.85 7.25 2.14
N LEU A 74 -9.23 6.26 2.80
CA LEU A 74 -9.24 6.18 4.28
C LEU A 74 -7.97 6.74 4.95
N PHE A 75 -6.90 7.00 4.21
CA PHE A 75 -5.61 7.42 4.76
C PHE A 75 -5.40 8.95 4.81
N ARG A 76 -6.44 9.74 5.08
CA ARG A 76 -6.29 11.19 5.38
C ARG A 76 -6.25 11.52 6.88
N ARG A 77 -5.94 10.56 7.75
CA ARG A 77 -5.85 10.82 9.19
C ARG A 77 -4.63 10.08 9.77
N ALA A 78 -3.76 10.86 10.41
CA ALA A 78 -2.51 10.47 11.08
C ALA A 78 -1.24 10.30 10.22
N ALA A 79 -0.89 11.34 9.47
CA ALA A 79 0.53 11.63 9.21
C ALA A 79 1.11 12.33 10.45
N ALA A 80 1.61 11.54 11.40
CA ALA A 80 2.70 12.03 12.27
C ALA A 80 4.02 11.72 11.55
N PRO A 81 4.96 12.67 11.46
CA PRO A 81 6.29 12.39 10.97
C PRO A 81 6.95 11.36 11.90
N HIS A 82 7.45 10.26 11.34
CA HIS A 82 8.28 9.34 12.09
C HIS A 82 9.61 10.07 12.38
N PRO A 83 10.09 10.15 13.64
CA PRO A 83 11.41 10.69 13.96
C PRO A 83 12.54 9.86 13.36
#